data_AF-A0AAD4Z8S0-F1
#
_entry.id   AF-A0AAD4Z8S0-F1
#
_cell.length_a   1.000
_cell.length_b   1.000
_cell.length_c   1.000
_cell.angle_alpha   90.00
_cell.angle_beta   90.00
_cell.angle_gamma   90.00
#
_symmetry.space_group_name_H-M   'P 1'
#
loop_
_entity.id
_entity.type
_entity.pdbx_description
1 polymer ?
#
loop_
_entity_poly.entity_id
_entity_poly.type
_entity_poly.pdbx_seq_one_letter_code
_entity_poly.pdbx_strand_id
1 'polypeptide(L)'
;MGCRDVVLESDSAVAVNLLNKAVDVPHPLATLLWGCQDYIKKCWGCSIYHVYRECNMVVDRLANLGSCLDLGLCTFQVPPDNIRSSFVDDLCGLCRPWAVV
;
A
#
# COMPACT_ATOMS: atom_id res chain seq x y z
N MET A 1 17.80 11.50 -8.23
CA MET A 1 17.64 10.78 -6.95
C MET A 1 16.58 9.71 -7.13
N GLY A 2 16.76 8.53 -6.57
CA GLY A 2 15.81 7.42 -6.65
C GLY A 2 16.14 6.40 -5.57
N CYS A 3 15.13 5.69 -5.08
CA CYS A 3 15.32 4.64 -4.09
C CYS A 3 15.97 3.43 -4.76
N ARG A 4 17.06 2.91 -4.18
CA ARG A 4 17.77 1.73 -4.69
C ARG A 4 17.34 0.43 -4.03
N ASP A 5 16.90 0.53 -2.77
CA ASP A 5 16.38 -0.58 -1.98
C ASP A 5 15.06 -0.12 -1.37
N VAL A 6 13.99 -0.84 -1.67
CA VAL A 6 12.63 -0.50 -1.26
C VAL A 6 11.94 -1.70 -0.65
N VAL A 7 11.31 -1.44 0.48
CA VAL A 7 10.40 -2.35 1.16
C VAL A 7 8.98 -1.89 0.81
N LEU A 8 8.23 -2.77 0.14
CA LEU A 8 6.83 -2.55 -0.18
C LEU A 8 5.96 -3.34 0.79
N GLU A 9 5.21 -2.64 1.62
CA GLU A 9 4.31 -3.24 2.60
C GLU A 9 2.86 -3.12 2.13
N SER A 10 2.08 -4.19 2.31
CA SER A 10 0.65 -4.19 2.02
C SER A 10 -0.09 -5.08 3.01
N ASP A 11 -1.29 -4.67 3.39
CA ASP A 11 -2.23 -5.44 4.22
C ASP A 11 -3.10 -6.42 3.41
N SER A 12 -2.89 -6.50 2.09
CA SER A 12 -3.53 -7.50 1.24
C SER A 12 -2.60 -8.69 1.02
N ALA A 13 -2.76 -9.73 1.83
CA ALA A 13 -2.02 -10.98 1.68
C ALA A 13 -2.18 -11.58 0.26
N VAL A 14 -3.37 -11.42 -0.33
CA VAL A 14 -3.66 -11.84 -1.69
C VAL A 14 -2.81 -11.07 -2.71
N ALA A 15 -2.76 -9.73 -2.59
CA ALA A 15 -1.95 -8.91 -3.50
C ALA A 15 -0.45 -9.25 -3.38
N VAL A 16 0.08 -9.35 -2.16
CA VAL A 16 1.48 -9.73 -1.91
C VAL A 16 1.79 -11.10 -2.54
N ASN A 17 0.92 -12.09 -2.35
CA ASN A 17 1.10 -13.43 -2.90
C ASN A 17 1.04 -13.44 -4.44
N LEU A 18 0.12 -12.69 -5.05
CA LEU A 18 0.01 -12.59 -6.51
C LEU A 18 1.22 -11.89 -7.13
N LEU A 19 1.72 -10.82 -6.50
CA LEU A 19 2.87 -10.06 -7.01
C LEU A 19 4.19 -10.83 -6.91
N ASN A 20 4.34 -11.68 -5.90
CA ASN A 20 5.53 -12.52 -5.72
C ASN A 20 5.54 -13.77 -6.61
N LYS A 21 4.43 -14.12 -7.26
CA LYS A 21 4.31 -15.33 -8.11
C LYS A 21 4.36 -14.98 -9.60
N ALA A 22 4.70 -15.96 -10.42
CA ALA A 22 4.46 -15.84 -11.86
C ALA A 22 2.96 -15.69 -12.12
N VAL A 23 2.60 -14.82 -13.07
CA VAL A 23 1.22 -14.62 -13.47
C VAL A 23 0.84 -15.71 -14.47
N ASP A 24 -0.03 -16.62 -14.06
CA ASP A 24 -0.60 -17.64 -14.96
C ASP A 24 -1.66 -17.03 -15.88
N VAL A 25 -1.75 -17.54 -17.12
CA VAL A 25 -2.82 -17.16 -18.07
C VAL A 25 -3.86 -18.29 -18.08
N PRO A 26 -5.19 -18.00 -17.99
CA PRO A 26 -5.84 -16.68 -17.97
C PRO A 26 -6.21 -16.18 -16.56
N HIS A 27 -5.53 -15.12 -16.07
CA HIS A 27 -5.88 -14.44 -14.82
C HIS A 27 -6.59 -13.10 -15.11
N PRO A 28 -7.74 -12.78 -14.46
CA PRO A 28 -8.50 -11.56 -14.74
C PRO A 28 -7.73 -10.26 -14.45
N LEU A 29 -6.71 -10.32 -13.58
CA LEU A 29 -5.83 -9.19 -13.23
C LEU A 29 -4.47 -9.24 -13.94
N ALA A 30 -4.27 -10.07 -14.96
CA ALA A 30 -2.95 -10.31 -15.56
C ALA A 30 -2.24 -9.00 -15.98
N THR A 31 -2.94 -8.10 -16.67
CA THR A 31 -2.39 -6.81 -17.10
C THR A 31 -1.92 -5.94 -15.92
N LEU A 32 -2.68 -5.90 -14.83
CA LEU A 32 -2.31 -5.14 -13.64
C LEU A 32 -1.10 -5.76 -12.94
N LEU A 33 -1.10 -7.09 -12.79
CA LEU A 33 0.00 -7.83 -12.16
C LEU A 33 1.31 -7.68 -12.94
N TRP A 34 1.28 -7.78 -14.28
CA TRP A 34 2.46 -7.53 -15.10
C TRP A 34 2.97 -6.10 -14.95
N GLY A 35 2.06 -5.11 -14.99
CA GLY A 35 2.44 -3.71 -14.78
C GLY A 35 3.16 -3.52 -13.43
N CYS A 36 2.59 -4.02 -12.34
CA CYS A 36 3.22 -3.95 -11.03
C CYS A 36 4.57 -4.68 -10.99
N GLN A 37 4.64 -5.91 -11.53
CA GLN A 37 5.86 -6.71 -11.54
C GLN A 37 6.98 -6.06 -12.37
N ASP A 38 6.65 -5.40 -13.47
CA ASP A 38 7.60 -4.65 -14.26
C ASP A 38 8.21 -3.50 -13.45
N TYR A 39 7.41 -2.79 -12.64
CA TYR A 39 7.93 -1.78 -11.71
C TYR A 39 8.79 -2.40 -10.61
N ILE A 40 8.34 -3.48 -9.98
CA ILE A 40 9.08 -4.17 -8.92
C ILE A 40 10.44 -4.66 -9.41
N LYS A 41 10.51 -5.18 -10.65
CA LYS A 41 11.73 -5.76 -11.26
C LYS A 41 12.64 -4.74 -11.95
N LYS A 42 12.41 -3.43 -11.79
CA LYS A 42 13.31 -2.38 -12.31
C LYS A 42 14.70 -2.45 -11.64
N CYS A 43 15.58 -1.49 -11.95
CA CYS A 43 16.97 -1.42 -11.47
C CYS A 43 17.11 -1.04 -9.98
N TRP A 44 16.28 -1.59 -9.10
CA TRP A 44 16.24 -1.39 -7.66
C TRP A 44 15.97 -2.74 -6.97
N GLY A 45 16.51 -2.94 -5.78
CA GLY A 45 16.08 -4.01 -4.90
C GLY A 45 14.69 -3.68 -4.36
N CYS A 46 13.71 -4.54 -4.63
CA CYS A 46 12.35 -4.38 -4.11
C CYS A 46 11.93 -5.67 -3.41
N SER A 47 11.64 -5.57 -2.11
CA SER A 47 11.14 -6.68 -1.29
C SER A 47 9.71 -6.37 -0.85
N ILE A 48 8.81 -7.33 -1.03
CA ILE A 48 7.37 -7.14 -0.80
C ILE A 48 6.93 -7.98 0.38
N TYR A 49 6.30 -7.34 1.37
CA TYR A 49 5.86 -7.99 2.60
C TYR A 49 4.39 -7.73 2.88
N HIS A 50 3.77 -8.74 3.48
CA HIS A 50 2.46 -8.59 4.08
C HIS A 50 2.60 -8.02 5.49
N VAL A 51 1.82 -6.98 5.80
CA VAL A 51 1.70 -6.40 7.14
C VAL A 51 0.25 -6.51 7.62
N TYR A 52 0.03 -6.45 8.92
CA TYR A 52 -1.34 -6.38 9.44
C TYR A 52 -1.95 -5.00 9.15
N ARG A 53 -3.27 -4.95 8.95
CA ARG A 53 -4.00 -3.71 8.65
C ARG A 53 -3.80 -2.65 9.74
N GLU A 54 -3.68 -3.09 10.99
CA GLU A 54 -3.37 -2.28 12.18
C GLU A 54 -2.02 -1.55 12.10
N CYS A 55 -1.09 -2.07 11.30
CA CYS A 55 0.21 -1.47 11.02
C CYS A 55 0.21 -0.69 9.69
N ASN A 56 -0.89 -0.71 8.93
CA ASN A 56 -1.04 0.00 7.64
C ASN A 56 -2.15 1.08 7.70
N MET A 57 -2.41 1.63 8.89
CA MET A 57 -3.58 2.46 9.17
C MET A 57 -3.62 3.78 8.38
N VAL A 58 -2.46 4.37 8.07
CA VAL A 58 -2.38 5.59 7.26
C VAL A 58 -2.89 5.31 5.84
N VAL A 59 -2.43 4.21 5.24
CA VAL A 59 -2.84 3.79 3.89
C VAL A 59 -4.31 3.39 3.88
N ASP A 60 -4.79 2.64 4.88
CA ASP A 60 -6.21 2.27 5.00
C ASP A 60 -7.11 3.51 5.05
N ARG A 61 -6.78 4.51 5.88
CA ARG A 61 -7.54 5.75 5.97
C ARG A 61 -7.47 6.57 4.67
N LEU A 62 -6.32 6.60 4.00
CA LEU A 62 -6.16 7.26 2.70
C LEU A 62 -6.97 6.57 1.60
N ALA A 63 -6.99 5.23 1.56
CA ALA A 63 -7.79 4.47 0.62
C ALA A 63 -9.29 4.70 0.83
N ASN A 64 -9.74 4.69 2.09
CA ASN A 64 -11.13 5.01 2.45
C ASN A 64 -11.49 6.46 2.07
N LEU A 65 -10.62 7.44 2.36
CA LEU A 65 -10.83 8.82 1.94
C LEU A 65 -10.95 8.93 0.42
N GLY A 66 -10.06 8.28 -0.33
CA GLY A 66 -10.09 8.26 -1.79
C GLY A 66 -11.39 7.72 -2.37
N SER A 67 -12.01 6.74 -1.71
CA SER A 67 -13.32 6.19 -2.13
C SER A 67 -14.48 7.19 -2.00
N CYS A 68 -14.31 8.24 -1.18
CA CYS A 68 -15.28 9.31 -0.99
C CYS A 68 -15.02 10.54 -1.88
N LEU A 69 -13.93 10.56 -2.65
CA LEU A 69 -13.58 11.66 -3.54
C LEU A 69 -14.07 11.41 -4.96
N ASP A 70 -14.23 12.48 -5.74
CA ASP A 70 -14.54 12.39 -7.16
C ASP A 70 -13.41 11.71 -7.94
N LEU A 71 -13.76 11.12 -9.08
CA LEU A 71 -12.79 10.49 -9.97
C LEU A 71 -11.75 11.53 -10.43
N GLY A 72 -10.47 11.25 -10.16
CA GLY A 72 -9.37 12.12 -10.55
C GLY A 72 -8.14 11.93 -9.68
N LEU A 73 -7.20 12.87 -9.79
CA LEU A 73 -6.03 12.94 -8.92
C LEU A 73 -6.26 14.00 -7.84
N CYS A 74 -6.27 13.57 -6.58
CA CYS A 74 -6.29 14.46 -5.42
C CYS A 74 -4.94 14.39 -4.70
N THR A 75 -4.34 15.55 -4.44
CA THR A 75 -3.05 15.64 -3.73
C THR A 75 -3.22 16.49 -2.47
N PHE A 76 -2.53 16.10 -1.41
CA PHE A 76 -2.54 16.79 -0.13
C PHE A 76 -1.12 17.24 0.22
N GLN A 77 -0.92 18.54 0.45
CA GLN A 77 0.39 19.06 0.86
C GLN A 77 0.67 18.83 2.36
N VAL A 78 -0.40 18.58 3.13
CA VAL A 78 -0.35 18.27 4.55
C VAL A 78 -1.29 17.09 4.83
N PRO A 79 -1.01 16.25 5.85
CA PRO A 79 -1.90 15.16 6.21
C PRO A 79 -3.32 15.68 6.54
N PRO A 80 -4.36 15.12 5.91
CA PRO A 80 -5.76 15.43 6.26
C PRO A 80 -6.04 15.19 7.74
N ASP A 81 -6.96 15.98 8.31
CA ASP A 81 -7.23 15.97 9.76
C ASP A 81 -7.59 14.57 10.28
N ASN A 82 -8.38 13.81 9.52
CA ASN A 82 -8.83 12.45 9.86
C ASN A 82 -7.73 11.37 9.78
N ILE A 83 -6.55 11.69 9.23
CA ILE A 83 -5.39 10.81 9.06
C ILE A 83 -4.24 11.21 10.00
N ARG A 84 -4.20 12.46 10.46
CA ARG A 84 -3.08 13.03 11.23
C ARG A 84 -2.68 12.20 12.45
N SER A 85 -3.65 11.66 13.20
CA SER A 85 -3.35 10.80 14.36
C SER A 85 -2.62 9.53 13.94
N SER A 86 -3.15 8.79 12.96
CA SER A 86 -2.50 7.58 12.44
C SER A 86 -1.15 7.86 11.81
N PHE A 87 -0.96 9.03 11.20
CA PHE A 87 0.34 9.45 10.67
C PHE A 87 1.37 9.68 11.79
N VAL A 88 0.97 10.29 12.91
CA VAL A 88 1.86 10.45 14.07
C VAL A 88 2.18 9.09 14.71
N ASP A 89 1.19 8.20 14.82
CA ASP A 89 1.41 6.84 15.33
C ASP A 89 2.42 6.06 14.47
N ASP A 90 2.29 6.16 13.14
CA ASP A 90 3.18 5.54 12.17
C ASP A 90 4.62 6.07 12.28
N LEU A 91 4.79 7.39 12.41
CA LEU A 91 6.09 8.02 12.68
C LEU A 91 6.72 7.54 14.01
N CYS A 92 5.90 7.16 14.99
CA CYS A 92 6.35 6.58 16.26
C CYS A 92 6.51 5.06 16.22
N GLY A 93 6.23 4.40 15.09
CA GLY A 93 6.27 2.93 14.97
C GLY A 93 5.18 2.20 15.76
N LEU A 94 4.05 2.87 16.02
CA LEU A 94 2.94 2.31 16.79
C LEU A 94 1.90 1.67 15.86
N CYS A 95 1.64 0.37 16.02
CA CYS A 95 0.46 -0.26 15.43
C CYS A 95 -0.70 -0.20 16.42
N ARG A 96 -1.87 0.30 15.98
CA ARG A 96 -3.05 0.34 16.85
C ARG A 96 -3.92 -0.89 16.60
N PRO A 97 -4.23 -1.70 17.64
CA PRO A 97 -5.24 -2.74 17.50
C PRO A 97 -6.57 -2.09 17.10
N TRP A 98 -7.36 -2.78 16.28
CA TRP A 98 -8.74 -2.39 16.05
C TRP A 98 -9.48 -2.33 17.39
N ALA A 99 -9.88 -1.13 17.78
CA ALA A 99 -10.76 -0.94 18.92
C ALA A 99 -12.13 -1.49 18.53
N VAL A 100 -12.48 -2.65 19.09
CA VAL A 100 -13.88 -3.10 19.13
C VAL A 100 -14.60 -2.12 20.05
N VAL A 101 -15.35 -1.20 19.45
CA VAL A 101 -16.35 -0.37 20.15
C VAL A 101 -17.70 -1.07 20.05
#